data_AF-A0A2Y9IJZ4-F1
#
_entry.id   AF-A0A2Y9IJZ4-F1
#
_cell.length_a   1.000
_cell.length_b   1.000
_cell.length_c   1.000
_cell.angle_alpha   90.00
_cell.angle_beta   90.00
_cell.angle_gamma   90.00
#
_symmetry.space_group_name_H-M   'P 1'
#
loop_
_entity.id
_entity.type
_entity.pdbx_description
1 polymer ?
#
loop_
_entity_poly.entity_id
_entity_poly.type
_entity_poly.pdbx_seq_one_letter_code
_entity_poly.pdbx_strand_id
1 'polypeptide(L)'
;MLTEFLSVLCLGLSLGFEDEKKNETLPKPSLSALSSLVVGYRGNVTLRCQSHFQNVTFVLGKLQDSRYRQEQRSTGHKAEFLLTHLEPKDAGMYFCAYKTMVSQEWSGESEYLQLKVRANRLIFAATFSCLSISILFLAIFFINRCTQHGSSHGDPTKRTSHSEFPKQEATGEW
;
A
#
# COMPACT_ATOMS: atom_id res chain seq x y z
N MET A 1 41.40 -40.83 -42.30
CA MET A 1 41.37 -39.36 -42.11
C MET A 1 39.94 -38.85 -41.90
N LEU A 2 38.98 -39.12 -42.79
CA LEU A 2 37.56 -38.69 -42.62
C LEU A 2 36.80 -39.38 -41.47
N THR A 3 37.18 -40.61 -41.11
CA THR A 3 36.55 -41.39 -40.02
C THR A 3 36.82 -40.82 -38.64
N GLU A 4 38.01 -40.23 -38.41
CA GLU A 4 38.39 -39.60 -37.15
C GLU A 4 37.67 -38.26 -36.93
N PHE A 5 37.43 -37.50 -38.00
CA PHE A 5 36.65 -36.26 -37.89
C PHE A 5 35.18 -36.54 -37.63
N LEU A 6 34.62 -37.60 -38.21
CA LEU A 6 33.24 -38.04 -37.93
C LEU A 6 33.07 -38.54 -36.49
N SER A 7 34.07 -39.24 -35.92
CA SER A 7 34.00 -39.71 -34.53
C SER A 7 34.06 -38.54 -33.53
N VAL A 8 34.90 -37.53 -33.78
CA VAL A 8 34.98 -36.31 -32.95
C VAL A 8 33.71 -35.47 -33.10
N LEU A 9 33.14 -35.36 -34.30
CA LEU A 9 31.86 -34.65 -34.50
C LEU A 9 30.70 -35.36 -33.77
N CYS A 10 30.68 -36.70 -33.77
CA CYS A 10 29.69 -37.49 -33.01
C CYS A 10 29.86 -37.34 -31.49
N LEU A 11 31.09 -37.33 -30.97
CA LEU A 11 31.35 -37.09 -29.54
C LEU A 11 31.03 -35.63 -29.14
N GLY A 12 31.28 -34.67 -30.04
CA GLY A 12 30.91 -33.26 -29.85
C GLY A 12 29.40 -33.00 -29.86
N LEU A 13 28.64 -33.71 -30.71
CA LEU A 13 27.17 -33.66 -30.74
C LEU A 13 26.53 -34.38 -29.53
N SER A 14 27.26 -35.28 -28.87
CA SER A 14 26.78 -35.99 -27.67
C SER A 14 26.94 -35.17 -26.38
N LEU A 15 27.78 -34.13 -26.38
CA LEU A 15 27.99 -33.22 -25.24
C LEU A 15 27.19 -31.91 -25.37
N GLY A 16 26.45 -31.71 -26.47
CA GLY A 16 25.67 -30.50 -26.74
C GLY A 16 24.18 -30.59 -26.40
N PHE A 17 23.73 -31.72 -25.86
CA PHE A 17 22.38 -31.85 -25.31
C PHE A 17 22.54 -31.92 -23.79
N GLU A 18 22.57 -30.76 -23.15
CA GLU A 18 22.10 -30.66 -21.76
C GLU A 18 20.61 -31.03 -21.82
N ASP A 19 20.35 -32.34 -21.73
CA ASP A 19 19.04 -32.86 -21.38
C ASP A 19 18.79 -32.36 -19.96
N GLU A 20 18.18 -31.18 -19.86
CA GLU A 20 17.63 -30.65 -18.63
C GLU A 20 16.58 -31.67 -18.21
N LYS A 21 17.01 -32.63 -17.39
CA LYS A 21 16.23 -33.71 -16.80
C LYS A 21 15.01 -33.09 -16.15
N LYS A 22 13.92 -33.00 -16.93
CA LYS A 22 12.66 -32.42 -16.50
C LYS A 22 12.00 -33.43 -15.61
N ASN A 23 12.33 -33.35 -14.32
CA ASN A 23 11.55 -33.97 -13.26
C ASN A 23 10.08 -33.63 -13.54
N GLU A 24 9.19 -34.63 -13.46
CA GLU A 24 7.76 -34.52 -13.76
C GLU A 24 7.07 -33.50 -12.84
N THR A 25 7.26 -32.22 -13.13
CA THR A 25 6.68 -31.09 -12.40
C THR A 25 5.92 -30.26 -13.41
N LEU A 26 4.66 -29.97 -13.09
CA LEU A 26 3.79 -29.18 -13.94
C LEU A 26 4.49 -27.88 -14.40
N PRO A 27 4.50 -27.55 -15.71
CA PRO A 27 5.15 -26.34 -16.22
C PRO A 27 4.61 -25.10 -15.52
N LYS A 28 5.51 -24.19 -15.15
CA LYS A 28 5.18 -22.90 -14.54
C LYS A 28 4.28 -22.09 -15.49
N PRO A 29 3.26 -21.38 -14.98
CA PRO A 29 2.48 -20.46 -15.78
C PRO A 29 3.27 -19.18 -16.11
N SER A 30 2.78 -18.42 -17.08
CA SER A 30 3.25 -17.07 -17.34
C SER A 30 2.29 -16.03 -16.76
N LEU A 31 2.84 -14.95 -16.22
CA LEU A 31 2.09 -13.81 -15.70
C LEU A 31 2.45 -12.56 -16.51
N SER A 32 1.44 -11.84 -16.97
CA SER A 32 1.58 -10.63 -17.80
C SER A 32 0.59 -9.56 -17.37
N ALA A 33 0.89 -8.29 -17.60
CA ALA A 33 -0.08 -7.20 -17.44
C ALA A 33 -0.70 -6.84 -18.79
N LEU A 34 -2.02 -6.65 -18.84
CA LEU A 34 -2.71 -6.19 -20.05
C LEU A 34 -2.64 -4.67 -20.25
N SER A 35 -2.20 -3.96 -19.21
CA SER A 35 -1.96 -2.52 -19.22
C SER A 35 -0.64 -2.18 -18.52
N SER A 36 -0.34 -0.90 -18.33
CA SER A 36 0.89 -0.44 -17.67
C SER A 36 1.02 -1.00 -16.25
N LEU A 37 2.22 -1.49 -15.90
CA LEU A 37 2.61 -1.87 -14.51
C LEU A 37 2.89 -0.66 -13.60
N VAL A 38 2.88 0.56 -14.17
CA VAL A 38 2.92 1.80 -13.41
C VAL A 38 1.55 2.45 -13.51
N VAL A 39 0.79 2.40 -12.41
CA VAL A 39 -0.61 2.83 -12.36
C VAL A 39 -0.75 4.00 -11.39
N GLY A 40 -1.61 4.97 -11.71
CA GLY A 40 -1.92 6.06 -10.78
C GLY A 40 -2.77 5.59 -9.58
N TYR A 41 -2.77 6.38 -8.50
CA TYR A 41 -3.67 6.18 -7.37
C TYR A 41 -5.13 6.09 -7.85
N ARG A 42 -5.88 5.13 -7.29
CA ARG A 42 -7.25 4.76 -7.71
C ARG A 42 -7.39 4.23 -9.13
N GLY A 43 -6.28 4.01 -9.84
CA GLY A 43 -6.30 3.36 -11.14
C GLY A 43 -6.51 1.85 -11.05
N ASN A 44 -6.60 1.22 -12.23
CA ASN A 44 -6.88 -0.20 -12.38
C ASN A 44 -5.82 -0.87 -13.26
N VAL A 45 -5.55 -2.15 -13.01
CA VAL A 45 -4.70 -3.00 -13.85
C VAL A 45 -5.31 -4.38 -13.96
N THR A 46 -5.19 -5.00 -15.12
CA THR A 46 -5.57 -6.41 -15.31
C THR A 46 -4.31 -7.24 -15.47
N LEU A 47 -4.13 -8.20 -14.57
CA LEU A 47 -3.06 -9.19 -14.64
C LEU A 47 -3.61 -10.47 -15.28
N ARG A 48 -2.98 -10.92 -16.37
CA ARG A 48 -3.33 -12.14 -17.07
C ARG A 48 -2.33 -13.23 -16.74
N CYS A 49 -2.84 -14.30 -16.16
CA CYS A 49 -2.11 -15.54 -15.96
C CYS A 49 -2.47 -16.56 -17.05
N GLN A 50 -1.48 -17.30 -17.56
CA GLN A 50 -1.67 -18.27 -18.63
C GLN A 50 -0.89 -19.56 -18.34
N SER A 51 -1.52 -20.72 -18.58
CA SER A 51 -0.92 -22.04 -18.45
C SER A 51 -1.03 -22.84 -19.75
N HIS A 52 -0.29 -23.95 -19.84
CA HIS A 52 -0.40 -24.89 -20.96
C HIS A 52 -1.64 -25.80 -20.87
N PHE A 53 -2.37 -25.78 -19.75
CA PHE A 53 -3.50 -26.68 -19.49
C PHE A 53 -4.83 -25.93 -19.47
N GLN A 54 -5.88 -26.62 -19.88
CA GLN A 54 -7.27 -26.17 -19.74
C GLN A 54 -7.85 -26.71 -18.44
N ASN A 55 -9.01 -26.20 -18.02
CA ASN A 55 -9.72 -26.67 -16.83
C ASN A 55 -8.82 -26.70 -15.59
N VAL A 56 -8.24 -25.54 -15.27
CA VAL A 56 -7.39 -25.34 -14.09
C VAL A 56 -7.94 -24.22 -13.21
N THR A 57 -7.52 -24.21 -11.95
CA THR A 57 -7.77 -23.08 -11.04
C THR A 57 -6.50 -22.25 -10.95
N PHE A 58 -6.55 -21.01 -11.45
CA PHE A 58 -5.46 -20.06 -11.32
C PHE A 58 -5.50 -19.38 -9.96
N VAL A 59 -4.32 -19.08 -9.42
CA VAL A 59 -4.14 -18.34 -8.18
C VAL A 59 -3.16 -17.20 -8.41
N LEU A 60 -3.59 -15.98 -8.14
CA LEU A 60 -2.74 -14.80 -8.10
C LEU A 60 -2.34 -14.50 -6.66
N GLY A 61 -1.03 -14.45 -6.40
CA GLY A 61 -0.44 -14.15 -5.10
C GLY A 61 0.46 -12.92 -5.13
N LYS A 62 0.88 -12.47 -3.94
CA LYS A 62 1.80 -11.35 -3.75
C LYS A 62 2.93 -11.79 -2.81
N LEU A 63 4.19 -11.61 -3.24
CA LEU A 63 5.35 -12.22 -2.55
C LEU A 63 5.48 -11.80 -1.07
N GLN A 64 5.23 -10.52 -0.77
CA GLN A 64 5.35 -9.96 0.58
C GLN A 64 4.00 -9.89 1.33
N ASP A 65 2.96 -10.53 0.80
CA ASP A 65 1.64 -10.60 1.45
C ASP A 65 1.03 -11.97 1.21
N SER A 66 1.35 -12.92 2.09
CA SER A 66 0.86 -14.30 2.02
C SER A 66 -0.65 -14.43 2.19
N ARG A 67 -1.32 -13.39 2.71
CA ARG A 67 -2.78 -13.36 2.83
C ARG A 67 -3.45 -12.88 1.54
N TYR A 68 -2.73 -12.16 0.69
CA TYR A 68 -3.23 -11.79 -0.63
C TYR A 68 -3.28 -13.01 -1.54
N ARG A 69 -4.49 -13.47 -1.83
CA ARG A 69 -4.75 -14.58 -2.74
C ARG A 69 -6.06 -14.36 -3.47
N GLN A 70 -6.01 -14.35 -4.80
CA GLN A 70 -7.22 -14.38 -5.63
C GLN A 70 -7.22 -15.66 -6.46
N GLU A 71 -8.36 -16.35 -6.48
CA GLU A 71 -8.51 -17.60 -7.23
C GLU A 71 -9.55 -17.44 -8.33
N GLN A 72 -9.27 -18.02 -9.49
CA GLN A 72 -10.20 -18.03 -10.60
C GLN A 72 -10.13 -19.36 -11.34
N ARG A 73 -11.27 -20.06 -11.38
CA ARG A 73 -11.43 -21.25 -12.22
C ARG A 73 -11.52 -20.81 -13.67
N SER A 74 -10.77 -21.49 -14.54
CA SER A 74 -10.80 -21.26 -15.98
C SER A 74 -10.98 -22.58 -16.70
N THR A 75 -11.95 -22.61 -17.62
CA THR A 75 -12.08 -23.71 -18.58
C THR A 75 -11.03 -23.59 -19.69
N GLY A 76 -10.58 -22.38 -20.01
CA GLY A 76 -9.50 -22.14 -20.96
C GLY A 76 -8.11 -22.13 -20.33
N HIS A 77 -7.13 -21.73 -21.12
CA HIS A 77 -5.71 -21.66 -20.74
C HIS A 77 -5.30 -20.41 -19.95
N LYS A 78 -6.22 -19.51 -19.64
CA LYS A 78 -5.89 -18.20 -19.06
C LYS A 78 -6.95 -17.70 -18.08
N ALA A 79 -6.52 -16.93 -17.10
CA ALA A 79 -7.39 -16.16 -16.21
C ALA A 79 -6.91 -14.70 -16.14
N GLU A 80 -7.86 -13.78 -15.96
CA GLU A 80 -7.63 -12.35 -15.90
C GLU A 80 -8.12 -11.81 -14.56
N PHE A 81 -7.18 -11.28 -13.77
CA PHE A 81 -7.41 -10.73 -12.45
C PHE A 81 -7.43 -9.21 -12.54
N LEU A 82 -8.57 -8.60 -12.27
CA LEU A 82 -8.73 -7.15 -12.27
C LEU A 82 -8.48 -6.58 -10.88
N LEU A 83 -7.41 -5.80 -10.74
CA LEU A 83 -7.11 -5.04 -9.52
C LEU A 83 -7.63 -3.62 -9.73
N THR A 84 -8.62 -3.22 -8.94
CA THR A 84 -9.25 -1.89 -9.03
C THR A 84 -8.89 -0.99 -7.86
N HIS A 85 -9.02 0.31 -8.05
CA HIS A 85 -8.89 1.31 -6.99
C HIS A 85 -7.54 1.24 -6.25
N LEU A 86 -6.46 1.01 -6.99
CA LEU A 86 -5.14 0.75 -6.43
C LEU A 86 -4.66 1.86 -5.47
N GLU A 87 -4.16 1.43 -4.33
CA GLU A 87 -3.54 2.25 -3.30
C GLU A 87 -2.03 1.94 -3.20
N PRO A 88 -1.22 2.79 -2.54
CA PRO A 88 0.22 2.54 -2.40
C PRO A 88 0.55 1.18 -1.76
N LYS A 89 -0.32 0.66 -0.89
CA LYS A 89 -0.18 -0.67 -0.26
C LYS A 89 -0.32 -1.83 -1.24
N ASP A 90 -0.98 -1.60 -2.38
CA ASP A 90 -1.20 -2.63 -3.40
C ASP A 90 0.04 -2.81 -4.29
N ALA A 91 0.96 -1.83 -4.32
CA ALA A 91 2.24 -2.00 -5.01
C ALA A 91 3.05 -3.19 -4.47
N GLY A 92 3.81 -3.86 -5.33
CA GLY A 92 4.64 -5.00 -4.95
C GLY A 92 4.86 -6.01 -6.08
N MET A 93 5.46 -7.15 -5.73
CA MET A 93 5.69 -8.25 -6.66
C MET A 93 4.56 -9.27 -6.62
N TYR A 94 3.94 -9.50 -7.77
CA TYR A 94 2.87 -10.46 -7.97
C TYR A 94 3.38 -11.69 -8.70
N PHE A 95 2.81 -12.85 -8.38
CA PHE A 95 3.07 -14.11 -9.09
C PHE A 95 1.76 -14.86 -9.30
N CYS A 96 1.79 -15.82 -10.20
CA CYS A 96 0.68 -16.73 -10.42
C CYS A 96 1.13 -18.19 -10.33
N ALA A 97 0.23 -19.03 -9.83
CA ALA A 97 0.33 -20.49 -9.91
C ALA A 97 -1.03 -21.04 -10.39
N TYR A 98 -1.07 -22.31 -10.77
CA TYR A 98 -2.35 -22.99 -11.01
C TYR A 98 -2.39 -24.36 -10.35
N LYS A 99 -3.62 -24.82 -10.13
CA LYS A 99 -3.95 -26.16 -9.68
C LYS A 99 -4.77 -26.88 -10.74
N THR A 100 -4.35 -28.08 -11.12
CA THR A 100 -5.15 -28.92 -12.02
C THR A 100 -6.45 -29.31 -11.34
N MET A 101 -7.57 -29.34 -12.08
CA MET A 101 -8.84 -29.77 -11.48
C MET A 101 -8.89 -31.28 -11.23
N VAL A 102 -8.21 -32.06 -12.07
CA VAL A 102 -8.24 -33.54 -12.03
C VAL A 102 -7.30 -34.09 -10.94
N SER A 103 -5.99 -33.87 -11.07
CA SER A 103 -5.00 -34.40 -10.12
C SER A 103 -4.86 -33.57 -8.84
N GLN A 104 -5.45 -32.37 -8.80
CA GLN A 104 -5.30 -31.43 -7.68
C GLN A 104 -3.83 -31.07 -7.38
N GLU A 105 -2.98 -31.18 -8.39
CA GLU A 105 -1.56 -30.90 -8.31
C GLU A 105 -1.27 -29.43 -8.62
N TRP A 106 -0.28 -28.87 -7.93
CA TRP A 106 0.13 -27.48 -8.08
C TRP A 106 1.27 -27.35 -9.08
N SER A 107 1.21 -26.30 -9.90
CA SER A 107 2.38 -25.82 -10.62
C SER A 107 3.35 -25.12 -9.68
N GLY A 108 4.59 -24.91 -10.15
CA GLY A 108 5.44 -23.87 -9.58
C GLY A 108 4.87 -22.47 -9.79
N GLU A 109 5.46 -21.48 -9.11
CA GLU A 109 5.17 -20.06 -9.30
C GLU A 109 5.71 -19.54 -10.64
N SER A 110 4.97 -18.61 -11.25
CA SER A 110 5.44 -17.83 -12.39
C SER A 110 6.59 -16.92 -12.01
N GLU A 111 7.23 -16.32 -13.01
CA GLU A 111 8.06 -15.14 -12.80
C GLU A 111 7.25 -14.00 -12.17
N TYR A 112 7.94 -13.18 -11.35
CA TYR A 112 7.33 -12.09 -10.61
C TYR A 112 7.11 -10.86 -11.49
N LEU A 113 5.96 -10.19 -11.32
CA LEU A 113 5.67 -8.88 -11.90
C LEU A 113 5.65 -7.78 -10.84
N GLN A 114 6.48 -6.75 -11.04
CA GLN A 114 6.53 -5.58 -10.16
C GLN A 114 5.44 -4.55 -10.54
N LEU A 115 4.38 -4.47 -9.75
CA LEU A 115 3.38 -3.41 -9.82
C LEU A 115 3.83 -2.18 -9.02
N LYS A 116 3.74 -0.99 -9.63
CA LYS A 116 4.06 0.30 -9.00
C LYS A 116 2.81 1.20 -9.02
N VAL A 117 2.47 1.76 -7.87
CA VAL A 117 1.35 2.70 -7.73
C VAL A 117 1.88 4.11 -7.47
N ARG A 118 1.58 5.06 -8.36
CA ARG A 118 1.98 6.47 -8.25
C ARG A 118 0.92 7.25 -7.47
N ALA A 119 1.30 7.78 -6.31
CA ALA A 119 0.43 8.67 -5.53
C ALA A 119 0.52 10.13 -6.00
N ASN A 120 -0.63 10.82 -6.04
CA ASN A 120 -0.68 12.26 -6.32
C ASN A 120 -0.28 13.06 -5.07
N ARG A 121 1.03 13.33 -4.93
CA ARG A 121 1.60 14.10 -3.81
C ARG A 121 0.96 15.48 -3.62
N LEU A 122 0.52 16.12 -4.70
CA LEU A 122 -0.15 17.43 -4.66
C LEU A 122 -1.45 17.41 -3.87
N ILE A 123 -2.24 16.35 -4.00
CA ILE A 123 -3.51 16.22 -3.28
C ILE A 123 -3.23 16.06 -1.78
N PHE A 124 -2.30 15.18 -1.41
CA PHE A 124 -1.90 15.03 -0.01
C PHE A 124 -1.39 16.36 0.56
N ALA A 125 -0.47 17.04 -0.12
CA ALA A 125 0.08 18.32 0.34
C ALA A 125 -1.00 19.40 0.51
N ALA A 126 -1.90 19.54 -0.47
CA ALA A 126 -3.02 20.48 -0.39
C ALA A 126 -3.96 20.13 0.77
N THR A 127 -4.32 18.86 0.96
CA THR A 127 -5.19 18.45 2.07
C THR A 127 -4.55 18.73 3.43
N PHE A 128 -3.28 18.38 3.64
CA PHE A 128 -2.58 18.65 4.89
C PHE A 128 -2.44 20.16 5.14
N SER A 129 -2.16 20.94 4.09
CA SER A 129 -2.10 22.40 4.17
C SER A 129 -3.46 22.99 4.55
N CYS A 130 -4.54 22.62 3.85
CA CYS A 130 -5.89 23.10 4.14
C CYS A 130 -6.36 22.72 5.55
N LEU A 131 -6.09 21.49 6.00
CA LEU A 131 -6.40 21.03 7.36
C LEU A 131 -5.63 21.86 8.40
N SER A 132 -4.33 22.07 8.19
CA SER A 132 -3.50 22.87 9.07
C SER A 132 -3.99 24.32 9.17
N ILE A 133 -4.28 24.97 8.03
CA ILE A 133 -4.81 26.34 7.99
C ILE A 133 -6.15 26.44 8.73
N SER A 134 -7.05 25.48 8.50
CA SER A 134 -8.36 25.45 9.17
C SER A 134 -8.22 25.33 10.69
N ILE A 135 -7.33 24.45 11.17
CA ILE A 135 -7.04 24.28 12.61
C ILE A 135 -6.47 25.58 13.21
N LEU A 136 -5.55 26.25 12.50
CA LEU A 136 -4.98 27.52 12.96
C LEU A 136 -6.04 28.61 13.07
N PHE A 137 -6.93 28.74 12.09
CA PHE A 137 -8.04 29.69 12.15
C PHE A 137 -8.98 29.43 13.33
N LEU A 138 -9.32 28.16 13.58
CA LEU A 138 -10.14 27.78 14.74
C LEU A 138 -9.42 28.16 16.05
N ALA A 139 -8.14 27.82 16.19
CA ALA A 139 -7.35 28.16 17.38
C ALA A 139 -7.33 29.68 17.64
N ILE A 140 -7.09 30.49 16.60
CA ILE A 140 -7.10 31.96 16.70
C ILE A 140 -8.48 32.47 17.13
N PHE A 141 -9.55 31.95 16.53
CA PHE A 141 -10.92 32.34 16.89
C PHE A 141 -11.22 32.04 18.37
N PHE A 142 -10.85 30.85 18.86
CA PHE A 142 -11.00 30.49 20.26
C PHE A 142 -10.18 31.38 21.19
N ILE A 143 -8.90 31.64 20.87
CA ILE A 143 -8.04 32.55 21.67
C ILE A 143 -8.69 33.94 21.75
N ASN A 144 -9.14 34.49 20.62
CA ASN A 144 -9.78 35.80 20.58
C ASN A 144 -11.07 35.82 21.42
N ARG A 145 -11.89 34.77 21.37
CA ARG A 145 -13.07 34.65 22.23
C ARG A 145 -12.72 34.52 23.72
N CYS A 146 -11.65 33.81 24.07
CA CYS A 146 -11.14 33.73 25.44
C CYS A 146 -10.64 35.09 25.94
N THR A 147 -9.94 35.86 25.10
CA THR A 147 -9.49 37.22 25.47
C THR A 147 -10.67 38.18 25.68
N GLN A 148 -11.76 38.04 24.93
CA GLN A 148 -12.96 38.84 25.15
C GLN A 148 -13.73 38.42 26.40
N HIS A 149 -13.77 37.12 26.71
CA HIS A 149 -14.46 36.62 27.92
C HIS A 149 -13.66 36.91 29.22
N GLY A 150 -12.33 37.05 29.13
CA GLY A 150 -11.47 37.46 30.25
C GLY A 150 -11.46 38.96 30.54
N SER A 151 -12.07 39.80 29.69
CA SER A 151 -12.12 41.26 29.89
C SER A 151 -13.33 41.74 30.72
N SER A 152 -14.21 40.84 31.17
CA SER A 152 -15.33 41.18 32.06
C SER A 152 -15.00 40.94 33.53
N HIS A 153 -13.81 41.31 34.00
CA HIS A 153 -13.60 41.71 35.40
C HIS A 153 -12.31 42.53 35.54
N GLY A 154 -12.35 43.77 35.06
CA GLY A 154 -11.40 44.79 35.50
C GLY A 154 -11.69 45.17 36.95
N ASP A 155 -10.68 45.05 37.80
CA ASP A 155 -10.58 45.53 39.17
C ASP A 155 -11.00 47.03 39.32
N PRO A 156 -11.90 47.41 40.24
CA PRO A 156 -12.24 48.81 40.46
C PRO A 156 -11.51 49.39 41.69
N THR A 157 -10.41 50.10 41.47
CA THR A 157 -9.87 51.05 42.46
C THR A 157 -10.55 52.42 42.28
N LYS A 158 -11.39 52.86 43.23
CA LYS A 158 -11.69 54.29 43.46
C LYS A 158 -11.94 54.63 44.94
N ARG A 159 -11.19 55.62 45.41
CA ARG A 159 -11.10 56.25 46.73
C ARG A 159 -12.37 56.99 47.21
N THR A 160 -12.61 56.86 48.53
CA THR A 160 -12.88 57.91 49.55
C THR A 160 -14.16 58.76 49.48
N SER A 161 -15.07 58.62 50.46
CA SER A 161 -15.35 59.67 51.49
C SER A 161 -16.53 59.31 52.43
N HIS A 162 -16.23 59.27 53.73
CA HIS A 162 -17.01 59.74 54.90
C HIS A 162 -18.44 59.21 55.21
N SER A 163 -18.55 58.45 56.31
CA SER A 163 -19.37 58.85 57.48
C SER A 163 -18.91 58.16 58.78
N GLU A 164 -18.35 58.98 59.67
CA GLU A 164 -18.21 58.95 61.14
C GLU A 164 -18.98 57.90 61.98
N PHE A 165 -18.35 57.31 63.02
CA PHE A 165 -18.58 57.64 64.45
C PHE A 165 -17.52 56.93 65.36
N PRO A 166 -17.23 57.44 66.57
CA PRO A 166 -15.90 57.46 67.20
C PRO A 166 -15.69 56.37 68.25
N LYS A 167 -14.42 56.14 68.61
CA LYS A 167 -14.03 55.54 69.89
C LYS A 167 -13.26 56.58 70.71
N GLN A 168 -13.70 56.72 71.97
CA GLN A 168 -13.14 57.64 72.97
C GLN A 168 -11.70 57.27 73.36
N GLU A 169 -10.93 58.34 73.56
CA GLU A 169 -9.72 58.55 74.36
C GLU A 169 -9.92 58.01 75.81
N ALA A 170 -8.93 57.61 76.62
CA ALA A 170 -7.60 58.15 76.79
C ALA A 170 -6.66 57.17 77.54
N THR A 171 -5.37 57.50 77.42
CA THR A 171 -4.15 57.18 78.19
C THR A 171 -4.27 56.76 79.65
N GLY A 172 -3.31 55.94 80.09
CA GLY A 172 -3.09 55.58 81.50
C GLY A 172 -2.23 56.57 82.28
N GLU A 173 -2.28 56.44 83.62
CA GLU A 173 -1.26 56.88 84.59
C GLU A 173 -1.47 56.14 85.94
N TRP A 174 -0.36 55.62 86.49
CA TRP A 174 -0.05 55.01 87.80
C TRP A 174 -0.78 53.74 88.28
#